data_AF-A0AAU8D5S6-F1
#
_entry.id   AF-A0AAU8D5S6-F1
#
_cell.length_a   1.000
_cell.length_b   1.000
_cell.length_c   1.000
_cell.angle_alpha   90.00
_cell.angle_beta   90.00
_cell.angle_gamma   90.00
#
_symmetry.space_group_name_H-M   'P 1'
#
loop_
_entity.id
_entity.type
_entity.pdbx_description
1 polymer ?
#
loop_
_entity_poly.entity_id
_entity_poly.type
_entity_poly.pdbx_seq_one_letter_code
_entity_poly.pdbx_strand_id
1 'polypeptide(L)'
;MHIADNPREYSQFVSSRARRTAEVARQYGIRRDSEHARYFSYQLGNQSAGLMRTEGGFSMTEFESANWRHQFPGRTEITSIVDFQVAHPLVENAGDILLEHQLRMDGDLPLLNWRAANPEAQARAAMMGFVEVGDGDMVLDPTQHPEKWTKNSAGEWQRADKPPRYLCKTEGSESSDVESLPSSPRYSFEDDFM
;
A
#
# COMPACT_ATOMS: atom_id res chain seq x y z
N MET A 1 -19.22 11.18 10.61
CA MET A 1 -18.24 10.25 10.02
C MET A 1 -18.71 8.82 10.29
N HIS A 2 -19.55 8.26 9.41
CA HIS A 2 -20.44 7.13 9.75
C HIS A 2 -19.75 5.94 10.45
N ILE A 3 -18.70 5.35 9.87
CA ILE A 3 -18.00 4.20 10.49
C ILE A 3 -17.42 4.55 11.87
N ALA A 4 -16.85 5.75 12.04
CA ALA A 4 -16.26 6.18 13.30
C ALA A 4 -17.28 6.44 14.42
N ASP A 5 -18.50 6.82 14.03
CA ASP A 5 -19.57 7.19 14.96
C ASP A 5 -20.47 6.00 15.35
N ASN A 6 -20.27 4.82 14.72
CA ASN A 6 -21.14 3.64 14.90
C ASN A 6 -20.37 2.38 15.38
N PRO A 7 -19.75 2.38 16.57
CA PRO A 7 -18.99 1.24 17.09
C PRO A 7 -19.82 0.00 17.41
N ARG A 8 -21.15 0.12 17.53
CA ARG A 8 -22.05 -1.03 17.68
C ARG A 8 -22.21 -1.82 16.39
N GLU A 9 -22.11 -1.16 15.25
CA GLU A 9 -22.22 -1.76 13.91
C GLU A 9 -20.86 -2.26 13.42
N TYR A 10 -19.80 -1.45 13.63
CA TYR A 10 -18.48 -1.72 13.05
C TYR A 10 -17.45 -2.29 14.02
N SER A 11 -17.78 -2.48 15.30
CA SER A 11 -16.85 -2.71 16.42
C SER A 11 -16.06 -1.45 16.84
N GLN A 12 -15.60 -1.44 18.10
CA GLN A 12 -14.74 -0.37 18.62
C GLN A 12 -13.42 -0.25 17.86
N PHE A 13 -12.86 -1.39 17.40
CA PHE A 13 -11.59 -1.42 16.69
C PHE A 13 -11.68 -0.66 15.36
N VAL A 14 -12.64 -1.03 14.50
CA VAL A 14 -12.82 -0.40 13.18
C VAL A 14 -13.24 1.06 13.32
N SER A 15 -14.15 1.39 14.24
CA SER A 15 -14.55 2.79 14.45
C SER A 15 -13.40 3.67 14.92
N SER A 16 -12.51 3.14 15.77
CA SER A 16 -11.32 3.88 16.21
C SER A 16 -10.32 4.06 15.07
N ARG A 17 -10.11 3.02 14.26
CA ARG A 17 -9.28 3.09 13.04
C ARG A 17 -9.82 4.09 12.04
N ALA A 18 -11.14 4.11 11.84
CA ALA A 18 -11.81 5.09 11.01
C ALA A 18 -11.47 6.49 11.52
N ARG A 19 -11.72 6.79 12.80
CA ARG A 19 -11.42 8.11 13.40
C ARG A 19 -9.98 8.56 13.14
N ARG A 20 -9.00 7.71 13.44
CA ARG A 20 -7.57 7.99 13.18
C ARG A 20 -7.28 8.27 11.71
N THR A 21 -7.89 7.50 10.80
CA THR A 21 -7.75 7.70 9.35
C THR A 21 -8.21 9.10 8.93
N ALA A 22 -9.35 9.59 9.46
CA ALA A 22 -9.79 10.94 9.17
C ALA A 22 -8.93 12.01 9.84
N GLU A 23 -8.42 11.76 11.05
CA GLU A 23 -7.47 12.68 11.70
C GLU A 23 -6.22 12.86 10.86
N VAL A 24 -5.60 11.77 10.40
CA VAL A 24 -4.44 11.80 9.48
C VAL A 24 -4.79 12.53 8.19
N ALA A 25 -5.94 12.21 7.56
CA ALA A 25 -6.38 12.87 6.33
C ALA A 25 -6.62 14.38 6.51
N ARG A 26 -7.15 14.82 7.66
CA ARG A 26 -7.38 16.25 7.96
C ARG A 26 -6.09 16.98 8.25
N GLN A 27 -5.17 16.35 8.97
CA GLN A 27 -3.85 16.91 9.28
C GLN A 27 -2.98 17.02 8.03
N TYR A 28 -3.22 16.18 7.02
CA TYR A 28 -2.52 16.19 5.75
C TYR A 28 -2.89 17.37 4.82
N GLY A 29 -3.31 18.49 5.39
CA GLY A 29 -3.58 19.72 4.67
C GLY A 29 -2.37 20.64 4.64
N ILE A 30 -1.91 20.99 3.43
CA ILE A 30 -0.91 22.03 3.12
C ILE A 30 0.54 21.56 3.31
N ARG A 31 1.01 20.72 2.38
CA ARG A 31 2.45 20.63 2.04
C ARG A 31 2.62 21.07 0.59
N ARG A 32 3.64 21.88 0.32
CA ARG A 32 4.02 22.22 -1.04
C ARG A 32 4.68 20.98 -1.65
N ASP A 33 4.15 20.51 -2.76
CA ASP A 33 4.73 19.36 -3.45
C ASP A 33 6.14 19.66 -3.94
N SER A 34 7.04 18.71 -3.76
CA SER A 34 8.28 18.69 -4.53
C SER A 34 7.99 18.26 -5.97
N GLU A 35 8.96 18.47 -6.86
CA GLU A 35 8.87 17.96 -8.23
C GLU A 35 8.90 16.42 -8.32
N HIS A 36 9.24 15.75 -7.22
CA HIS A 36 9.26 14.29 -7.11
C HIS A 36 8.02 13.71 -6.43
N ALA A 37 7.05 14.55 -6.07
CA ALA A 37 5.83 14.10 -5.43
C ALA A 37 5.01 13.20 -6.36
N ARG A 38 4.60 12.03 -5.86
CA ARG A 38 3.72 11.09 -6.58
C ARG A 38 2.54 10.70 -5.71
N TYR A 39 1.42 10.44 -6.37
CA TYR A 39 0.16 10.08 -5.72
C TYR A 39 -0.34 8.75 -6.28
N PHE A 40 -0.70 7.86 -5.36
CA PHE A 40 -1.22 6.54 -5.69
C PHE A 40 -2.57 6.36 -5.03
N SER A 41 -3.48 5.73 -5.76
CA SER A 41 -4.78 5.34 -5.26
C SER A 41 -5.02 3.87 -5.58
N TYR A 42 -5.36 3.09 -4.55
CA TYR A 42 -5.79 1.73 -4.71
C TYR A 42 -7.31 1.69 -4.85
N GLN A 43 -7.80 1.25 -6.01
CA GLN A 43 -9.23 1.22 -6.34
C GLN A 43 -9.80 -0.18 -6.11
N LEU A 44 -10.96 -0.24 -5.46
CA LEU A 44 -11.84 -1.40 -5.43
C LEU A 44 -13.14 -1.03 -6.14
N GLY A 45 -13.28 -1.47 -7.38
CA GLY A 45 -14.35 -1.00 -8.26
C GLY A 45 -14.23 0.50 -8.54
N ASN A 46 -15.28 1.26 -8.25
CA ASN A 46 -15.32 2.72 -8.40
C ASN A 46 -14.96 3.49 -7.12
N GLN A 47 -14.45 2.81 -6.09
CA GLN A 47 -14.12 3.42 -4.80
C GLN A 47 -12.63 3.32 -4.50
N SER A 48 -12.06 4.42 -4.00
CA SER A 48 -10.70 4.41 -3.45
C SER A 48 -10.69 3.71 -2.10
N ALA A 49 -9.99 2.59 -2.01
CA ALA A 49 -9.76 1.82 -0.80
C ALA A 49 -8.44 2.22 -0.09
N GLY A 50 -7.58 2.99 -0.76
CA GLY A 50 -6.37 3.53 -0.16
C GLY A 50 -5.77 4.66 -0.98
N LEU A 51 -5.09 5.57 -0.29
CA LEU A 51 -4.32 6.66 -0.88
C LEU A 51 -2.93 6.68 -0.25
N MET A 52 -1.93 6.91 -1.07
CA MET A 52 -0.56 7.08 -0.63
C MET A 52 0.07 8.22 -1.42
N ARG A 53 0.83 9.07 -0.75
CA ARG A 53 1.73 10.02 -1.40
C ARG A 53 3.16 9.69 -1.02
N THR A 54 4.01 9.82 -2.03
CA THR A 54 5.44 9.64 -1.89
C THR A 54 6.19 10.86 -2.39
N GLU A 55 7.40 11.02 -1.88
CA GLU A 55 8.38 12.02 -2.29
C GLU A 55 9.68 11.37 -2.73
N GLY A 56 10.54 12.15 -3.38
CA GLY A 56 11.90 11.76 -3.66
C GLY A 56 12.66 11.41 -2.37
N GLY A 57 13.63 10.52 -2.52
CA GLY A 57 14.56 10.17 -1.46
C GLY A 57 15.49 11.32 -1.03
N PHE A 58 16.33 11.03 -0.05
CA PHE A 58 17.24 12.01 0.54
C PHE A 58 18.51 11.33 1.07
N SER A 59 19.56 12.10 1.35
CA SER A 59 20.82 11.53 1.84
C SER A 59 20.65 10.96 3.25
N MET A 60 21.19 9.76 3.51
CA MET A 60 21.15 9.17 4.86
C MET A 60 21.81 10.06 5.92
N THR A 61 22.66 11.00 5.52
CA THR A 61 23.27 11.99 6.41
C THR A 61 22.30 13.03 6.96
N GLU A 62 21.07 13.12 6.44
CA GLU A 62 20.04 14.03 6.93
C GLU A 62 19.32 13.49 8.17
N PHE A 63 19.44 12.20 8.47
CA PHE A 63 19.01 11.68 9.77
C PHE A 63 19.90 12.25 10.88
N GLU A 64 19.26 12.73 11.96
CA GLU A 64 19.97 13.33 13.11
C GLU A 64 20.94 12.34 13.78
N SER A 65 20.54 11.07 13.85
CA SER A 65 21.32 10.00 14.46
C SER A 65 22.13 9.23 13.42
N ALA A 66 23.41 8.94 13.72
CA ALA A 66 24.24 8.07 12.89
C ALA A 66 23.92 6.56 13.06
N ASN A 67 22.95 6.19 13.90
CA ASN A 67 22.60 4.78 14.17
C ASN A 67 22.16 4.03 12.91
N TRP A 68 21.63 4.73 11.90
CA TRP A 68 21.28 4.13 10.61
C TRP A 68 22.44 3.41 9.94
N ARG A 69 23.70 3.80 10.21
CA ARG A 69 24.89 3.14 9.63
C ARG A 69 25.03 1.69 10.08
N HIS A 70 24.59 1.40 11.29
CA HIS A 70 24.59 0.04 11.83
C HIS A 70 23.41 -0.78 11.32
N GLN A 71 22.26 -0.13 11.12
CA GLN A 71 21.04 -0.79 10.61
C GLN A 71 21.13 -1.05 9.10
N PHE A 72 21.70 -0.12 8.33
CA PHE A 72 21.73 -0.14 6.86
C PHE A 72 23.17 0.05 6.35
N PRO A 73 24.08 -0.92 6.60
CA PRO A 73 25.47 -0.81 6.20
C PRO A 73 25.61 -0.70 4.68
N GLY A 74 26.43 0.25 4.21
CA GLY A 74 26.68 0.46 2.78
C GLY A 74 25.59 1.24 2.04
N ARG A 75 24.46 1.56 2.70
CA ARG A 75 23.44 2.44 2.12
C ARG A 75 23.83 3.92 2.30
N THR A 76 23.62 4.73 1.26
CA THR A 76 23.99 6.16 1.27
C THR A 76 22.80 7.11 1.15
N GLU A 77 21.68 6.63 0.59
CA GLU A 77 20.47 7.42 0.36
C GLU A 77 19.21 6.60 0.59
N ILE A 78 18.17 7.27 1.08
CA ILE A 78 16.78 6.82 1.00
C ILE A 78 16.36 6.90 -0.48
N THR A 79 15.66 5.90 -1.00
CA THR A 79 15.18 5.89 -2.40
C THR A 79 13.90 6.68 -2.59
N SER A 80 12.97 6.54 -1.65
CA SER A 80 11.72 7.29 -1.65
C SER A 80 11.18 7.43 -0.23
N ILE A 81 10.27 8.39 -0.05
CA ILE A 81 9.62 8.65 1.23
C ILE A 81 8.12 8.44 1.07
N VAL A 82 7.50 7.68 1.97
CA VAL A 82 6.04 7.70 2.19
C VAL A 82 5.75 8.72 3.27
N ASP A 83 5.22 9.87 2.90
CA ASP A 83 4.90 10.93 3.86
C ASP A 83 3.40 11.03 4.17
N PHE A 84 2.59 10.27 3.44
CA PHE A 84 1.18 10.08 3.71
C PHE A 84 0.67 8.76 3.20
N GLN A 85 -0.09 8.08 4.05
CA GLN A 85 -0.84 6.90 3.67
C GLN A 85 -2.12 6.80 4.50
N VAL A 86 -3.23 6.56 3.82
CA VAL A 86 -4.51 6.24 4.43
C VAL A 86 -5.14 5.06 3.71
N ALA A 87 -5.77 4.18 4.45
CA ALA A 87 -6.53 3.05 3.92
C ALA A 87 -7.95 3.11 4.46
N HIS A 88 -8.91 2.65 3.66
CA HIS A 88 -10.28 2.48 4.11
C HIS A 88 -10.28 1.56 5.35
N PRO A 89 -11.00 1.90 6.44
CA PRO A 89 -10.88 1.19 7.72
C PRO A 89 -11.30 -0.29 7.68
N LEU A 90 -12.09 -0.67 6.66
CA LEU A 90 -12.48 -2.06 6.39
C LEU A 90 -11.55 -2.81 5.42
N VAL A 91 -10.56 -2.13 4.84
CA VAL A 91 -9.60 -2.70 3.89
C VAL A 91 -8.22 -2.64 4.51
N GLU A 92 -7.89 -3.66 5.30
CA GLU A 92 -6.63 -3.71 6.05
C GLU A 92 -5.37 -3.72 5.20
N ASN A 93 -5.50 -4.10 3.94
CA ASN A 93 -4.39 -4.54 3.12
C ASN A 93 -4.08 -3.54 1.98
N ALA A 94 -4.90 -2.51 1.81
CA ALA A 94 -4.72 -1.46 0.80
C ALA A 94 -3.41 -0.67 1.01
N GLY A 95 -3.02 -0.39 2.26
CA GLY A 95 -1.74 0.27 2.55
C GLY A 95 -0.53 -0.58 2.15
N ASP A 96 -0.56 -1.87 2.48
CA ASP A 96 0.50 -2.83 2.12
C ASP A 96 0.63 -2.97 0.59
N ILE A 97 -0.49 -2.97 -0.13
CA ILE A 97 -0.54 -2.97 -1.60
C ILE A 97 0.20 -1.76 -2.17
N LEU A 98 -0.09 -0.57 -1.63
CA LEU A 98 0.54 0.66 -2.08
C LEU A 98 2.04 0.67 -1.76
N LEU A 99 2.45 0.19 -0.59
CA LEU A 99 3.87 0.04 -0.23
C LEU A 99 4.61 -0.93 -1.15
N GLU A 100 4.01 -2.08 -1.44
CA GLU A 100 4.58 -3.04 -2.39
C GLU A 100 4.75 -2.39 -3.76
N HIS A 101 3.75 -1.65 -4.25
CA HIS A 101 3.86 -0.91 -5.51
C HIS A 101 5.02 0.10 -5.50
N GLN A 102 5.22 0.84 -4.40
CA GLN A 102 6.36 1.75 -4.28
C GLN A 102 7.70 1.02 -4.33
N LEU A 103 7.84 -0.12 -3.62
CA LEU A 103 9.07 -0.91 -3.67
C LEU A 103 9.38 -1.41 -5.08
N ARG A 104 8.36 -1.78 -5.88
CA ARG A 104 8.57 -2.14 -7.30
C ARG A 104 9.12 -0.97 -8.11
N MET A 105 8.63 0.24 -7.87
CA MET A 105 9.15 1.44 -8.55
C MET A 105 10.58 1.79 -8.11
N ASP A 106 10.92 1.55 -6.84
CA ASP A 106 12.25 1.82 -6.30
C ASP A 106 13.32 0.81 -6.80
N GLY A 107 12.91 -0.26 -7.48
CA GLY A 107 13.79 -1.14 -8.23
C GLY A 107 14.56 -2.13 -7.37
N ASP A 108 15.84 -2.38 -7.68
CA ASP A 108 16.55 -3.54 -7.14
C ASP A 108 17.05 -3.38 -5.71
N LEU A 109 17.39 -2.15 -5.31
CA LEU A 109 17.98 -1.82 -4.02
C LEU A 109 17.19 -0.71 -3.34
N PRO A 110 15.89 -0.90 -3.07
CA PRO A 110 15.08 0.11 -2.40
C PRO A 110 15.57 0.35 -0.96
N LEU A 111 15.40 1.58 -0.48
CA LEU A 111 15.54 1.95 0.91
C LEU A 111 14.46 2.99 1.23
N LEU A 112 13.30 2.50 1.68
CA LEU A 112 12.08 3.28 1.79
C LEU A 112 11.96 3.89 3.18
N ASN A 113 11.77 5.21 3.28
CA ASN A 113 11.42 5.86 4.54
C ASN A 113 9.90 6.07 4.63
N TRP A 114 9.26 5.54 5.65
CA TRP A 114 7.86 5.83 5.98
C TRP A 114 7.78 6.71 7.22
N ARG A 115 7.30 7.95 7.03
CA ARG A 115 6.95 8.87 8.11
C ARG A 115 5.60 8.46 8.71
N ALA A 116 5.64 7.57 9.68
CA ALA A 116 4.46 6.99 10.29
C ALA A 116 3.70 8.04 11.12
N ALA A 117 2.45 8.34 10.72
CA ALA A 117 1.69 9.44 11.31
C ALA A 117 1.18 9.18 12.74
N ASN A 118 1.19 7.93 13.21
CA ASN A 118 0.70 7.55 14.54
C ASN A 118 1.28 6.17 14.97
N PRO A 119 1.16 5.79 16.26
CA PRO A 119 1.70 4.53 16.77
C PRO A 119 1.16 3.26 16.11
N GLU A 120 -0.09 3.27 15.61
CA GLU A 120 -0.64 2.12 14.87
C GLU A 120 0.06 1.95 13.52
N ALA A 121 0.35 3.06 12.83
CA ALA A 121 1.14 3.03 11.60
C ALA A 121 2.57 2.56 11.86
N GLN A 122 3.22 3.01 12.95
CA GLN A 122 4.55 2.50 13.36
C GLN A 122 4.52 1.00 13.65
N ALA A 123 3.52 0.51 14.38
CA ALA A 123 3.36 -0.91 14.67
C ALA A 123 3.16 -1.73 13.38
N ARG A 124 2.35 -1.22 12.44
CA ARG A 124 2.16 -1.85 11.12
C ARG A 124 3.46 -1.86 10.30
N ALA A 125 4.22 -0.76 10.31
CA ALA A 125 5.52 -0.67 9.66
C ALA A 125 6.51 -1.71 10.25
N ALA A 126 6.60 -1.82 11.57
CA ALA A 126 7.45 -2.82 12.23
C ALA A 126 7.07 -4.26 11.85
N MET A 127 5.77 -4.57 11.76
CA MET A 127 5.31 -5.87 11.26
C MET A 127 5.83 -6.17 9.85
N MET A 128 6.00 -5.15 9.01
CA MET A 128 6.54 -5.25 7.66
C MET A 128 8.08 -5.19 7.58
N GLY A 129 8.78 -5.05 8.71
CA GLY A 129 10.26 -5.03 8.74
C GLY A 129 10.85 -3.63 8.62
N PHE A 130 10.04 -2.59 8.80
CA PHE A 130 10.62 -1.27 8.99
C PHE A 130 11.26 -1.16 10.38
N VAL A 131 12.36 -0.43 10.45
CA VAL A 131 13.09 -0.14 11.69
C VAL A 131 13.09 1.36 11.93
N GLU A 132 12.91 1.77 13.18
CA GLU A 132 12.93 3.17 13.56
C GLU A 132 14.36 3.74 13.52
N VAL A 133 14.53 4.85 12.81
CA VAL A 133 15.81 5.56 12.66
C VAL A 133 15.78 6.94 13.32
N GLY A 134 14.60 7.54 13.44
CA GLY A 134 14.33 8.82 14.09
C GLY A 134 12.86 8.90 14.52
N ASP A 135 12.45 10.02 15.13
CA ASP A 135 11.11 10.20 15.70
C ASP A 135 10.01 10.08 14.61
N GLY A 136 9.43 8.90 14.47
CA GLY A 136 8.43 8.60 13.45
C GLY A 136 8.97 8.21 12.07
N ASP A 137 10.29 8.27 11.85
CA ASP A 137 10.95 7.83 10.61
C ASP A 137 11.24 6.33 10.68
N MET A 138 10.42 5.56 9.97
CA MET A 138 10.53 4.11 9.86
C MET A 138 11.19 3.76 8.53
N VAL A 139 12.35 3.10 8.52
CA VAL A 139 13.10 2.77 7.29
C VAL A 139 13.05 1.28 7.00
N LEU A 140 12.79 0.91 5.74
CA LEU A 140 12.78 -0.47 5.26
C LEU A 140 13.86 -0.70 4.20
N ASP A 141 14.71 -1.68 4.47
CA ASP A 141 15.48 -2.39 3.45
C ASP A 141 14.88 -3.80 3.28
N PRO A 142 14.12 -4.07 2.21
CA PRO A 142 13.47 -5.37 2.04
C PRO A 142 14.47 -6.52 1.83
N THR A 143 15.73 -6.23 1.47
CA THR A 143 16.77 -7.27 1.34
C THR A 143 17.18 -7.86 2.69
N GLN A 144 16.96 -7.12 3.79
CA GLN A 144 17.23 -7.59 5.15
C GLN A 144 16.11 -8.45 5.73
N HIS A 145 14.94 -8.49 5.08
CA HIS A 145 13.73 -9.17 5.55
C HIS A 145 13.17 -10.16 4.53
N PRO A 146 13.93 -11.20 4.12
CA PRO A 146 13.48 -12.19 3.14
C PRO A 146 12.24 -12.98 3.59
N GLU A 147 11.96 -13.03 4.89
CA GLU A 147 10.75 -13.62 5.48
C GLU A 147 9.49 -12.76 5.26
N LYS A 148 9.65 -11.48 4.92
CA LYS A 148 8.54 -10.53 4.70
C LYS A 148 8.44 -10.06 3.25
N TRP A 149 9.58 -9.94 2.58
CA TRP A 149 9.68 -9.40 1.22
C TRP A 149 10.52 -10.32 0.34
N THR A 150 10.09 -10.50 -0.90
CA THR A 150 10.80 -11.31 -1.88
C THR A 150 10.61 -10.75 -3.28
N LYS A 151 11.42 -11.19 -4.24
CA LYS A 151 11.23 -10.86 -5.66
C LYS A 151 10.42 -11.96 -6.34
N ASN A 152 9.44 -11.54 -7.14
CA ASN A 152 8.63 -12.45 -7.95
C ASN A 152 9.40 -12.92 -9.20
N SER A 153 8.76 -13.74 -10.04
CA SER A 153 9.38 -14.25 -11.27
C SER A 153 9.72 -13.16 -12.30
N ALA A 154 9.14 -11.97 -12.18
CA ALA A 154 9.47 -10.79 -12.98
C ALA A 154 10.57 -9.92 -12.34
N GLY A 155 11.14 -10.32 -11.21
CA GLY A 155 12.15 -9.56 -10.48
C GLY A 155 11.59 -8.40 -9.64
N GLU A 156 10.26 -8.28 -9.53
CA GLU A 156 9.62 -7.20 -8.78
C GLU A 156 9.39 -7.58 -7.32
N TRP A 157 9.47 -6.60 -6.42
CA TRP A 157 9.18 -6.79 -5.00
C TRP A 157 7.73 -7.19 -4.74
N GLN A 158 7.54 -8.17 -3.87
CA GLN A 158 6.25 -8.61 -3.34
C GLN A 158 6.35 -9.06 -1.89
N ARG A 159 5.22 -9.10 -1.19
CA ARG A 159 5.12 -9.72 0.14
C ARG A 159 5.37 -11.23 0.07
N ALA A 160 6.30 -11.74 0.88
CA ALA A 160 6.71 -13.14 0.89
C ALA A 160 5.61 -14.08 1.38
N ASP A 161 4.77 -13.63 2.32
CA ASP A 161 3.66 -14.39 2.89
C ASP A 161 2.37 -14.32 2.06
N LYS A 162 2.38 -13.61 0.93
CA LYS A 162 1.20 -13.36 0.10
C LYS A 162 1.29 -14.08 -1.24
N PRO A 163 0.13 -14.49 -1.81
CA PRO A 163 0.12 -15.10 -3.13
C PRO A 163 0.66 -14.11 -4.19
N PRO A 164 1.39 -14.57 -5.22
CA PRO A 164 2.05 -13.69 -6.20
C PRO A 164 1.12 -12.75 -6.98
N ARG A 165 -0.18 -13.05 -7.02
CA ARG A 165 -1.21 -12.27 -7.73
C ARG A 165 -1.84 -11.16 -6.89
N TYR A 166 -1.26 -10.85 -5.73
CA TYR A 166 -1.79 -9.85 -4.81
C TYR A 166 -1.95 -8.44 -5.45
N LEU A 167 -1.21 -8.13 -6.53
CA LEU A 167 -1.29 -6.89 -7.31
C LEU A 167 -1.52 -7.06 -8.83
N CYS A 168 -1.90 -8.25 -9.31
CA CYS A 168 -2.13 -8.39 -10.75
C CYS A 168 -3.39 -7.62 -11.16
N LYS A 169 -3.24 -6.64 -12.06
CA LYS A 169 -4.36 -6.03 -12.78
C LYS A 169 -5.09 -7.19 -13.48
N THR A 170 -6.28 -7.53 -13.03
CA THR A 170 -7.15 -8.43 -13.78
C THR A 170 -7.56 -7.69 -15.04
N GLU A 171 -7.15 -8.18 -16.20
CA GLU A 171 -7.69 -7.76 -17.49
C GLU A 171 -9.20 -8.04 -17.48
N GLY A 172 -10.01 -7.01 -17.21
CA GLY A 172 -11.45 -7.20 -17.02
C GLY A 172 -12.24 -5.98 -16.56
N SER A 173 -11.74 -4.77 -16.85
CA SER A 173 -12.56 -3.56 -16.72
C SER A 173 -12.15 -2.55 -17.79
N GLU A 174 -12.03 -3.02 -19.03
CA GLU A 174 -12.27 -2.14 -20.16
C GLU A 174 -13.78 -1.91 -20.24
N SER A 175 -14.13 -0.65 -20.50
CA SER A 175 -15.49 -0.16 -20.70
C SER A 175 -16.34 -1.13 -21.50
N SER A 176 -17.54 -1.43 -20.98
CA SER A 176 -18.57 -2.11 -21.73
C SER A 176 -19.07 -1.20 -22.87
N ASP A 177 -18.33 -1.17 -23.97
CA ASP A 177 -18.90 -0.87 -25.27
C ASP A 177 -19.62 -2.13 -25.73
N VAL A 178 -20.92 -2.12 -25.47
CA VAL A 178 -21.91 -3.01 -26.06
C VAL A 178 -21.86 -2.85 -27.58
N GLU A 179 -21.28 -3.84 -28.28
CA GLU A 179 -21.71 -4.22 -29.62
C GLU A 179 -21.76 -5.75 -29.72
N SER A 180 -22.99 -6.21 -29.90
CA SER A 180 -23.45 -7.59 -29.95
C SER A 180 -22.70 -8.46 -30.95
N LEU A 181 -22.26 -9.65 -30.52
CA LEU A 181 -21.91 -10.74 -31.45
C LEU A 181 -23.02 -11.79 -31.48
N PRO A 182 -23.26 -12.40 -32.67
CA PRO A 182 -24.54 -12.99 -33.03
C PRO A 182 -24.79 -14.34 -32.35
N SER A 183 -26.04 -14.53 -31.94
CA SER A 183 -26.57 -15.80 -31.45
C SER A 183 -26.48 -16.90 -32.51
N SER A 184 -26.06 -18.11 -32.10
CA SER A 184 -26.72 -19.42 -32.34
C SER A 184 -25.76 -20.61 -32.11
N PRO A 185 -26.24 -21.87 -31.94
CA PRO A 185 -27.63 -22.32 -31.76
C PRO A 185 -27.88 -23.25 -30.55
N ARG A 186 -29.16 -23.23 -30.14
CA ARG A 186 -30.01 -24.28 -29.55
C ARG A 186 -29.35 -25.63 -29.22
N TYR A 187 -29.32 -25.96 -27.93
CA TYR A 187 -29.35 -27.36 -27.48
C TYR A 187 -30.82 -27.82 -27.41
N SER A 188 -31.16 -28.79 -28.26
CA SER A 188 -32.41 -29.54 -28.15
C SER A 188 -32.28 -30.54 -27.01
N PHE A 189 -33.05 -30.35 -25.95
CA PHE A 189 -33.29 -31.38 -24.95
C PHE A 189 -34.63 -32.02 -25.30
N GLU A 190 -34.59 -33.16 -26.00
CA GLU A 190 -35.72 -34.09 -26.04
C GLU A 190 -35.72 -34.81 -24.69
N ASP A 191 -36.75 -34.58 -23.88
CA ASP A 191 -37.05 -35.39 -22.70
C ASP A 191 -38.41 -36.04 -22.92
N ASP A 192 -38.36 -37.31 -23.33
CA ASP A 192 -39.47 -38.24 -23.40
C ASP A 192 -39.83 -38.70 -21.98
N PHE A 193 -40.93 -38.21 -21.39
CA PHE A 193 -41.65 -38.95 -20.34
C PHE A 193 -43.15 -38.58 -20.29
N MET A 194 -43.98 -39.64 -20.44
CA MET A 194 -45.44 -39.81 -20.33
C MET A 194 -46.25 -39.79 -21.62
#